data_AF-A0A949QXM3-F1
#
_entry.id   AF-A0A949QXM3-F1
#
_cell.length_a   1.000
_cell.length_b   1.000
_cell.length_c   1.000
_cell.angle_alpha   90.00
_cell.angle_beta   90.00
_cell.angle_gamma   90.00
#
_symmetry.space_group_name_H-M   'P 1'
#
loop_
_entity.id
_entity.type
_entity.pdbx_description
1 polymer ?
#
loop_
_entity_poly.entity_id
_entity_poly.type
_entity_poly.pdbx_seq_one_letter_code
_entity_poly.pdbx_strand_id
1 'polypeptide(L)' 'MAAKEDRILLTHDVATITKYAYERIRAGKYMPGVIEVNRKVSIGLAVEEILFVAETCNHGELEGQIIYLPLTK' A
#
# COMPACT_ATOMS: atom_id res chain seq x y z
N MET A 1 -12.20 4.87 -7.23
CA MET A 1 -11.18 3.83 -6.93
C MET A 1 -9.85 4.54 -6.81
N ALA A 2 -9.03 4.23 -5.80
CA ALA A 2 -7.77 4.94 -5.54
C ALA A 2 -6.88 5.09 -6.80
N ALA A 3 -6.78 4.03 -7.61
CA ALA A 3 -6.05 4.05 -8.89
C ALA A 3 -6.60 5.04 -9.96
N LYS A 4 -7.88 5.41 -9.91
CA LYS A 4 -8.45 6.45 -10.81
C LYS A 4 -8.13 7.86 -10.33
N GLU A 5 -7.92 8.02 -9.03
CA GLU A 5 -7.63 9.28 -8.36
C GLU A 5 -6.12 9.48 -8.16
N ASP A 6 -5.30 8.57 -8.70
CA ASP A 6 -3.86 8.53 -8.48
C ASP A 6 -3.47 8.53 -6.98
N ARG A 7 -4.15 7.66 -6.23
CA ARG A 7 -3.93 7.49 -4.78
C ARG A 7 -3.46 6.09 -4.47
N ILE A 8 -2.56 6.00 -3.50
CA ILE A 8 -2.15 4.75 -2.87
C ILE A 8 -3.32 4.21 -2.03
N LEU A 9 -3.55 2.90 -2.10
CA LEU A 9 -4.59 2.24 -1.30
C LEU A 9 -4.00 1.72 0.02
N LEU A 10 -4.53 2.19 1.15
CA LEU A 10 -4.29 1.61 2.47
C LEU A 10 -5.33 0.51 2.76
N THR A 11 -4.89 -0.65 3.25
CA THR A 11 -5.78 -1.78 3.54
C THR A 11 -5.31 -2.64 4.70
N HIS A 12 -6.26 -3.31 5.36
CA HIS A 12 -6.02 -4.40 6.32
C HIS A 12 -6.47 -5.76 5.77
N ASP A 13 -6.88 -5.83 4.50
CA ASP A 13 -7.34 -7.06 3.83
C ASP A 13 -6.27 -7.53 2.83
N VAL A 14 -5.29 -8.25 3.36
CA VAL A 14 -4.21 -8.88 2.58
C VAL A 14 -4.79 -9.80 1.51
N ALA A 15 -5.72 -10.68 1.88
CA ALA A 15 -6.12 -11.80 1.03
C ALA A 15 -6.84 -11.33 -0.24
N THR A 16 -7.73 -10.35 -0.09
CA THR A 16 -8.52 -9.84 -1.22
C THR A 16 -7.72 -8.81 -2.03
N ILE A 17 -7.13 -7.81 -1.37
CA ILE A 17 -6.51 -6.68 -2.08
C ILE A 17 -5.21 -7.08 -2.76
N THR A 18 -4.40 -7.94 -2.14
CA THR A 18 -3.15 -8.42 -2.75
C THR A 18 -3.42 -9.18 -4.05
N LYS A 19 -4.48 -10.01 -4.08
CA LYS A 19 -4.88 -10.73 -5.29
C LYS A 19 -5.25 -9.76 -6.42
N TYR A 20 -6.09 -8.76 -6.13
CA TYR A 20 -6.46 -7.74 -7.12
C TYR A 20 -5.26 -6.91 -7.59
N ALA A 21 -4.34 -6.56 -6.68
CA ALA A 21 -3.12 -5.84 -7.01
C ALA A 21 -2.24 -6.64 -7.99
N TYR A 22 -2.00 -7.92 -7.72
CA TYR A 22 -1.26 -8.79 -8.63
C TYR A 22 -1.93 -8.96 -9.99
N GLU A 23 -3.26 -9.12 -10.03
CA GLU A 23 -4.01 -9.20 -11.29
C GLU A 23 -3.86 -7.91 -12.12
N ARG A 24 -3.87 -6.73 -11.48
CA ARG A 24 -3.65 -5.45 -12.17
C ARG A 24 -2.24 -5.34 -12.74
N ILE A 25 -1.22 -5.65 -11.93
CA ILE A 25 0.19 -5.63 -12.35
C ILE A 25 0.39 -6.56 -13.55
N ARG A 26 -0.11 -7.80 -13.47
CA ARG A 26 -0.02 -8.78 -14.56
C ARG A 26 -0.73 -8.33 -15.84
N ALA A 27 -1.82 -7.59 -15.70
CA ALA A 27 -2.56 -7.03 -16.84
C ALA A 27 -1.95 -5.73 -17.38
N GLY A 28 -0.79 -5.28 -16.88
CA GLY A 28 -0.17 -4.00 -17.25
C GLY A 28 -1.03 -2.79 -16.91
N LYS A 29 -1.96 -2.93 -15.96
CA LYS A 29 -2.86 -1.85 -15.54
C LYS A 29 -2.17 -0.99 -14.50
N TYR A 30 -2.25 0.32 -14.72
CA TYR A 30 -1.76 1.32 -13.77
C TYR A 30 -2.27 1.05 -12.34
N MET A 31 -1.35 1.12 -11.38
CA MET A 31 -1.60 0.87 -9.97
C MET A 31 -0.64 1.75 -9.16
N PRO A 32 -1.11 2.84 -8.52
CA PRO A 32 -0.24 3.78 -7.80
C PRO A 32 0.55 3.18 -6.64
N GLY A 33 0.06 2.07 -6.07
CA GLY A 33 0.64 1.39 -4.92
C GLY A 33 -0.44 0.88 -3.96
N VAL A 34 -0.09 -0.13 -3.18
CA VAL A 34 -0.89 -0.63 -2.05
C VAL A 34 -0.02 -0.68 -0.80
N ILE A 35 -0.53 -0.17 0.31
CA ILE A 35 0.07 -0.34 1.64
C ILE A 35 -0.89 -1.21 2.45
N GLU A 36 -0.42 -2.41 2.81
CA GLU A 36 -1.09 -3.30 3.72
C GLU A 36 -0.60 -3.04 5.14
N VAL A 37 -1.53 -2.86 6.07
CA VAL A 37 -1.24 -2.58 7.47
C VAL A 37 -1.65 -3.79 8.29
N ASN A 38 -0.71 -4.42 8.98
CA ASN A 38 -1.02 -5.59 9.80
C ASN A 38 -2.03 -5.23 10.91
N ARG A 39 -3.14 -5.97 11.00
CA ARG A 39 -4.18 -5.74 12.03
C ARG A 39 -3.71 -5.89 13.49
N LYS A 40 -2.54 -6.48 13.71
CA LYS A 40 -1.99 -6.74 15.04
C LYS A 40 -1.14 -5.60 15.60
N VAL A 41 -0.78 -4.59 14.78
CA VAL A 41 0.00 -3.46 15.29
C VAL A 41 -0.88 -2.46 16.04
N SER A 42 -0.27 -1.70 16.94
CA SER A 42 -0.95 -0.58 17.58
C SER A 42 -1.28 0.50 16.55
N ILE A 43 -2.37 1.24 16.78
CA ILE A 43 -2.73 2.37 15.92
C ILE A 43 -1.62 3.41 15.86
N GLY A 44 -0.93 3.65 16.98
CA GLY A 44 0.22 4.57 17.04
C GLY A 44 1.32 4.17 16.07
N LEU A 45 1.77 2.92 16.12
CA LEU A 45 2.81 2.41 15.22
C LEU A 45 2.35 2.44 13.75
N ALA A 46 1.09 2.05 13.49
CA ALA A 46 0.53 2.12 12.13
C ALA A 46 0.56 3.55 11.58
N VAL A 47 0.17 4.55 12.38
CA VAL A 47 0.21 5.96 11.97
C VAL A 47 1.64 6.42 11.74
N GLU A 48 2.57 6.09 12.63
CA GLU A 48 3.99 6.45 12.50
C GLU A 48 4.60 5.91 11.20
N GLU A 49 4.35 4.65 10.86
CA GLU A 49 4.91 4.06 9.65
C GLU A 49 4.22 4.50 8.37
N ILE A 50 2.90 4.75 8.40
CA ILE A 50 2.20 5.37 7.26
C ILE A 50 2.77 6.76 6.99
N LEU A 51 3.00 7.55 8.04
CA LEU A 51 3.57 8.88 7.92
C LEU A 51 5.01 8.80 7.39
N PHE A 52 5.82 7.88 7.90
CA PHE A 52 7.17 7.64 7.40
C PHE A 52 7.19 7.36 5.90
N VAL A 53 6.33 6.47 5.40
CA VAL A 53 6.22 6.18 3.96
C VAL A 53 5.76 7.42 3.19
N ALA A 54 4.77 8.16 3.70
CA ALA A 54 4.24 9.35 3.02
C ALA A 54 5.24 10.51 2.93
N GLU A 55 6.15 10.64 3.89
CA GLU A 55 7.14 11.71 3.95
C GLU A 55 8.43 11.36 3.18
N THR A 56 8.76 10.08 3.06
CA THR A 56 10.03 9.63 2.47
C THR A 56 9.88 9.19 1.01
N CYS A 57 8.72 8.68 0.61
CA CYS A 57 8.49 8.26 -0.76
C CYS A 57 8.12 9.44 -1.67
N ASN A 58 8.72 9.47 -2.85
CA ASN A 58 8.38 10.40 -3.91
C ASN A 58 7.12 9.96 -4.66
N HIS A 59 6.53 10.90 -5.40
CA HIS A 59 5.41 10.59 -6.28
C HIS A 59 5.81 9.54 -7.33
N GLY A 60 4.98 8.51 -7.49
CA GLY A 60 5.25 7.38 -8.40
C GLY A 60 6.24 6.34 -7.89
N GLU A 61 6.94 6.59 -6.77
CA GLU A 61 7.93 5.65 -6.23
C GLU A 61 7.28 4.31 -5.84
N LEU A 62 6.02 4.35 -5.43
CA LEU A 62 5.25 3.16 -5.04
C LEU A 62 4.42 2.55 -6.18
N GLU A 63 4.57 3.06 -7.41
CA GLU A 63 3.83 2.53 -8.55
C GLU A 63 4.12 1.04 -8.74
N GLY A 64 3.06 0.23 -8.81
CA GLY A 64 3.17 -1.20 -8.98
C GLY A 64 3.57 -1.97 -7.71
N GLN A 65 3.82 -1.29 -6.59
CA GLN A 65 4.34 -1.91 -5.37
C GLN A 65 3.25 -2.26 -4.36
N ILE A 66 3.51 -3.30 -3.56
CA ILE A 66 2.73 -3.67 -2.39
C ILE A 66 3.67 -3.63 -1.19
N ILE A 67 3.45 -2.68 -0.29
CA ILE A 67 4.21 -2.53 0.96
C ILE A 67 3.42 -3.17 2.10
N TYR A 68 4.12 -3.82 3.02
CA TYR A 68 3.54 -4.39 4.23
C TYR A 68 4.10 -3.65 5.45
N LEU A 69 3.21 -3.13 6.30
CA LEU A 69 3.54 -2.53 7.59
C LEU A 69 3.25 -3.53 8.71
N PRO A 70 4.13 -3.67 9.72
CA PRO A 70 5.31 -2.85 9.92
C PRO A 70 6.49 -3.22 9.01
N LEU A 71 7.29 -2.21 8.65
CA LEU A 71 8.52 -2.38 7.85
C LEU A 71 9.62 -3.08 8.67
N THR A 72 9.55 -2.94 9.99
CA THR A 72 10.40 -3.65 10.94
C THR A 72 9.66 -4.87 11.50
N LYS A 73 10.35 -6.01 11.65
CA LYS A 73 9.79 -7.23 12.24
C LYS A 73 9.80 -7.18 13.77
#